data_AF-A0A7C7JFT3-F1
#
_entry.id   AF-A0A7C7JFT3-F1
#
_cell.length_a   1.000
_cell.length_b   1.000
_cell.length_c   1.000
_cell.angle_alpha   90.00
_cell.angle_beta   90.00
_cell.angle_gamma   90.00
#
_symmetry.space_group_name_H-M   'P 1'
#
loop_
_entity.id
_entity.type
_entity.pdbx_description
1 polymer ?
#
loop_
_entity_poly.entity_id
_entity_poly.type
_entity_poly.pdbx_seq_one_letter_code
_entity_poly.pdbx_strand_id
1 'polypeptide(L)' 'PYTVSKAAVMALTKTTALEGKNHGIFCNAIVPTIIDTLQNRAAMQDADFSTWTAPTAIANEIISVVNSERNGEMIYV' A
#
# COMPACT_ATOMS: atom_id res chain seq x y z
N PRO A 1 18.74 -3.15 3.39
CA PRO A 1 18.34 -2.35 2.21
C PRO A 1 16.82 -2.12 2.08
N TYR A 2 16.00 -3.19 2.07
CA TYR A 2 14.55 -3.10 1.88
C TYR A 2 13.81 -2.26 2.94
N THR A 3 14.06 -2.50 4.22
CA THR A 3 13.38 -1.74 5.30
C THR A 3 13.67 -0.24 5.22
N VAL A 4 14.92 0.12 4.93
CA VAL A 4 15.33 1.52 4.75
C VAL A 4 14.63 2.14 3.54
N SER A 5 14.56 1.43 2.40
CA SER A 5 13.89 1.96 1.21
C SER A 5 12.39 2.13 1.42
N LYS A 6 11.72 1.20 2.11
CA LYS A 6 10.29 1.33 2.42
C LYS A 6 9.99 2.41 3.46
N ALA A 7 10.86 2.61 4.45
CA ALA A 7 10.76 3.76 5.35
C ALA A 7 10.89 5.10 4.57
N ALA A 8 11.80 5.16 3.59
CA ALA A 8 11.94 6.32 2.72
C ALA A 8 10.69 6.58 1.87
N VAL A 9 10.02 5.53 1.35
CA VAL A 9 8.73 5.67 0.65
C VAL A 9 7.66 6.24 1.59
N MET A 10 7.56 5.75 2.83
CA MET A 10 6.60 6.29 3.81
C MET A 10 6.85 7.76 4.13
N ALA A 11 8.12 8.16 4.26
CA ALA A 11 8.50 9.55 4.45
C ALA A 11 8.15 10.41 3.22
N LEU A 12 8.49 9.94 2.02
CA LEU A 12 8.17 10.60 0.76
C LEU A 12 6.66 10.83 0.61
N THR A 13 5.83 9.82 0.85
CA THR A 13 4.36 9.94 0.81
C THR A 13 3.87 11.07 1.72
N LYS A 14 4.37 11.15 2.96
CA LYS A 14 3.98 12.20 3.91
C LYS A 14 4.43 13.58 3.46
N THR A 15 5.65 13.72 2.95
CA THR A 15 6.16 14.99 2.44
C THR A 15 5.37 15.46 1.23
N THR A 16 5.14 14.60 0.25
CA THR A 16 4.35 14.92 -0.94
C THR A 16 2.90 15.28 -0.59
N ALA A 17 2.31 14.59 0.39
CA ALA A 17 0.99 14.92 0.90
C ALA A 17 0.90 16.33 1.49
N LEU A 18 1.93 16.77 2.22
CA LEU A 18 1.99 18.11 2.80
C LEU A 18 2.20 19.19 1.73
N GLU A 19 3.11 18.97 0.79
CA GLU A 19 3.43 19.90 -0.30
C GLU A 19 2.29 20.04 -1.31
N GLY A 20 1.62 18.92 -1.62
CA GLY A 20 0.53 18.85 -2.59
C GLY A 20 -0.81 19.39 -2.10
N LYS A 21 -1.03 19.46 -0.78
CA LYS A 21 -2.33 19.79 -0.17
C LYS A 21 -2.95 21.08 -0.70
N ASN A 22 -2.15 22.15 -0.79
CA ASN A 22 -2.63 23.46 -1.25
C ASN A 22 -2.95 23.50 -2.76
N HIS A 23 -2.55 22.46 -3.49
CA HIS A 23 -2.78 22.30 -4.92
C HIS A 23 -3.89 21.27 -5.23
N GLY A 24 -4.57 20.75 -4.21
CA GLY A 24 -5.56 19.67 -4.36
C GLY A 24 -4.93 18.34 -4.78
N ILE A 25 -3.63 18.15 -4.54
CA ILE A 25 -2.91 16.91 -4.83
C ILE A 25 -2.77 16.12 -3.52
N PHE A 26 -3.27 14.88 -3.53
CA PHE A 26 -3.21 13.98 -2.37
C PHE A 26 -2.26 12.81 -2.62
N CYS A 27 -1.54 12.39 -1.59
CA CYS A 27 -0.60 11.28 -1.66
C CYS A 27 -0.80 10.32 -0.50
N ASN A 28 -0.97 9.03 -0.78
CA ASN A 28 -1.13 7.97 0.21
C ASN A 28 -0.29 6.76 -0.21
N ALA A 29 -0.05 5.84 0.73
CA ALA A 29 0.63 4.58 0.46
C ALA A 29 -0.26 3.41 0.86
N ILE A 30 -0.36 2.41 -0.01
CA ILE A 30 -1.02 1.14 0.27
C ILE A 30 0.04 0.13 0.72
N VAL A 31 -0.19 -0.49 1.87
CA VAL A 31 0.76 -1.34 2.59
C VAL A 31 0.13 -2.73 2.75
N PRO A 32 0.20 -3.58 1.72
CA PRO A 32 -0.29 -4.94 1.83
C PRO A 32 0.64 -5.79 2.69
N THR A 33 0.11 -6.92 3.16
CA THR A 33 0.92 -8.03 3.67
C THR A 33 1.51 -8.86 2.51
N ILE A 34 1.57 -10.19 2.63
CA ILE A 34 1.96 -11.05 1.52
C ILE A 34 0.80 -11.07 0.52
N ILE A 35 1.07 -10.64 -0.71
CA ILE A 35 0.05 -10.64 -1.77
C ILE A 35 -0.16 -12.07 -2.25
N ASP A 36 -1.42 -12.48 -2.31
CA ASP A 36 -1.81 -13.80 -2.77
C ASP A 36 -1.67 -13.94 -4.30
N THR A 37 -0.49 -14.38 -4.72
CA THR A 37 -0.12 -14.64 -6.11
C THR A 37 0.33 -16.07 -6.29
N LEU A 38 0.17 -16.63 -7.49
CA LEU A 38 0.62 -18.00 -7.81
C LEU A 38 2.12 -18.18 -7.54
N GLN A 39 2.92 -17.16 -7.83
CA GLN A 39 4.36 -17.14 -7.60
C GLN A 39 4.68 -17.22 -6.10
N ASN A 40 4.00 -16.43 -5.26
CA ASN A 40 4.22 -16.46 -3.81
C ASN A 40 3.78 -17.80 -3.22
N ARG A 41 2.64 -18.37 -3.67
CA ARG A 41 2.19 -19.69 -3.21
C ARG A 41 3.18 -20.80 -3.57
N ALA A 42 3.72 -20.78 -4.79
CA ALA A 42 4.73 -21.74 -5.22
C ALA A 42 6.05 -21.61 -4.43
N ALA A 43 6.42 -20.38 -4.05
CA ALA A 43 7.63 -20.13 -3.25
C ALA A 43 7.47 -20.44 -1.75
N MET A 44 6.24 -20.44 -1.24
CA MET A 44 5.91 -20.60 0.18
C MET A 44 4.79 -21.62 0.38
N GLN A 45 5.01 -22.85 -0.08
CA GLN A 45 4.00 -23.92 -0.14
C GLN A 45 3.39 -24.31 1.23
N ASP A 46 4.13 -24.11 2.33
CA ASP A 46 3.71 -24.50 3.69
C ASP A 46 3.12 -23.31 4.50
N ALA A 47 2.90 -22.16 3.86
CA ALA A 47 2.36 -20.98 4.52
C ALA A 47 0.82 -21.06 4.69
N ASP A 48 0.31 -20.39 5.71
CA ASP A 48 -1.12 -20.15 5.86
C ASP A 48 -1.59 -19.06 4.90
N PHE A 49 -2.11 -19.45 3.74
CA PHE A 49 -2.61 -18.51 2.72
C PHE A 49 -3.84 -17.73 3.17
N SER A 50 -4.51 -18.10 4.26
CA SER A 50 -5.68 -17.36 4.76
C SER A 50 -5.31 -15.99 5.32
N THR A 51 -4.03 -15.77 5.67
CA THR A 51 -3.54 -14.49 6.19
C THR A 51 -3.01 -13.56 5.11
N TRP A 52 -3.10 -13.95 3.83
CA TRP A 52 -2.50 -13.21 2.72
C TRP A 52 -3.50 -12.23 2.11
N THR A 53 -3.00 -11.09 1.66
CA THR A 53 -3.81 -10.05 1.05
C THR A 53 -4.18 -10.45 -0.38
N ALA A 54 -5.48 -10.62 -0.63
CA ALA A 54 -5.98 -10.88 -1.98
C ALA A 54 -5.73 -9.66 -2.91
N PRO A 55 -5.33 -9.85 -4.18
CA PRO A 55 -5.14 -8.73 -5.12
C PRO A 55 -6.39 -7.85 -5.28
N THR A 56 -7.59 -8.42 -5.15
CA THR A 56 -8.86 -7.69 -5.21
C THR A 56 -9.07 -6.76 -4.02
N ALA A 57 -8.56 -7.10 -2.82
CA ALA A 57 -8.61 -6.21 -1.67
C ALA A 57 -7.75 -4.96 -1.90
N ILE A 58 -6.56 -5.12 -2.49
CA ILE A 58 -5.69 -4.00 -2.89
C ILE A 58 -6.39 -3.11 -3.92
N ALA A 59 -7.02 -3.71 -4.93
CA ALA A 59 -7.76 -2.96 -5.96
C ALA A 59 -8.90 -2.13 -5.36
N ASN A 60 -9.64 -2.67 -4.40
CA ASN A 60 -10.71 -1.96 -3.71
C ASN A 60 -10.19 -0.74 -2.93
N GLU A 61 -9.06 -0.87 -2.24
CA GLU A 61 -8.44 0.26 -1.53
C GLU A 61 -7.90 1.33 -2.48
N ILE A 62 -7.34 0.94 -3.63
CA ILE A 62 -6.96 1.90 -4.67
C ILE A 62 -8.17 2.72 -5.11
N ILE A 63 -9.31 2.06 -5.40
CA ILE A 63 -10.55 2.74 -5.80
C ILE A 63 -11.06 3.65 -4.68
N SER A 64 -11.02 3.20 -3.42
CA SER A 64 -11.41 4.01 -2.27
C SER A 64 -10.58 5.29 -2.17
N VAL A 65 -9.26 5.19 -2.31
CA VAL A 65 -8.33 6.33 -2.23
C VAL A 65 -8.59 7.31 -3.37
N VAL A 66 -8.69 6.84 -4.61
CA VAL A 66 -8.91 7.68 -5.79
C VAL A 66 -10.21 8.48 -5.68
N ASN A 67 -11.25 7.92 -5.05
CA ASN A 67 -12.55 8.58 -4.87
C ASN A 67 -12.66 9.37 -3.56
N SER A 68 -11.53 9.70 -2.91
CA SER A 68 -11.50 10.37 -1.61
C SER A 68 -10.52 11.55 -1.60
N GLU A 69 -10.59 12.35 -0.53
CA GLU A 69 -9.60 13.39 -0.21
C GLU A 69 -8.62 12.94 0.90
N ARG A 70 -8.49 11.63 1.11
CA ARG A 70 -7.53 11.07 2.08
C ARG A 70 -6.12 11.52 1.71
N ASN A 71 -5.30 11.90 2.69
CA ASN A 71 -3.98 12.47 2.42
C ASN A 71 -2.96 12.14 3.51
N GLY A 72 -1.79 11.65 3.09
CA GLY A 72 -0.67 11.30 3.95
C GLY A 72 -0.81 9.96 4.67
N GLU A 73 -1.78 9.13 4.27
CA GLU A 73 -2.12 7.91 4.99
C GLU A 73 -1.28 6.70 4.56
N MET A 74 -1.06 5.81 5.53
CA MET A 74 -0.53 4.46 5.32
C MET A 74 -1.70 3.49 5.47
N ILE A 75 -2.15 2.92 4.36
CA ILE A 75 -3.39 2.15 4.28
C ILE A 75 -3.02 0.68 4.26
N TYR A 76 -3.24 0.01 5.38
CA TYR A 76 -2.89 -1.40 5.55
C TYR A 76 -4.00 -2.27 4.99
N VAL A 77 -3.62 -3.27 4.18
CA VAL A 77 -4.54 -4.14 3.42
C VAL A 77 -4.16 -5.60 3.57
#